data_AF-A0A7C6ZCB2-F1
#
_entry.id   AF-A0A7C6ZCB2-F1
#
_cell.length_a   1.000
_cell.length_b   1.000
_cell.length_c   1.000
_cell.angle_alpha   90.00
_cell.angle_beta   90.00
_cell.angle_gamma   90.00
#
_symmetry.space_group_name_H-M   'P 1'
#
loop_
_entity.id
_entity.type
_entity.pdbx_description
1 polymer ?
#
loop_
_entity_poly.entity_id
_entity_poly.type
_entity_poly.pdbx_seq_one_letter_code
_entity_poly.pdbx_strand_id
1 'polypeptide(L)'
;MNMDSIGACGDWCGKCPHFRRECQGCRSKAGECKFLKCLARRAIEHCGLCPEFPCKDLESFVPDDRLPRGYHIESLRYRNEVGADKWLERYSREWRHFVG
;
A
#
# COMPACT_ATOMS: atom_id res chain seq x y z
N MET A 1 -13.62 0.74 9.62
CA MET A 1 -13.12 1.42 8.41
C MET A 1 -12.91 0.39 7.31
N ASN A 2 -13.26 0.71 6.06
CA ASN A 2 -12.99 -0.20 4.95
C ASN A 2 -11.50 -0.11 4.56
N MET A 3 -10.72 -1.15 4.88
CA MET A 3 -9.27 -1.24 4.63
C MET A 3 -8.92 -1.67 3.18
N ASP A 4 -9.90 -1.89 2.32
CA ASP A 4 -9.70 -2.40 0.95
C ASP A 4 -8.93 -1.41 0.06
N SER A 5 -9.02 -0.11 0.36
CA SER A 5 -8.27 0.93 -0.38
C SER A 5 -6.81 1.06 0.06
N ILE A 6 -6.41 0.36 1.13
CA ILE A 6 -5.07 0.44 1.71
C ILE A 6 -4.24 -0.73 1.18
N GLY A 7 -3.36 -0.44 0.22
CA GLY A 7 -2.43 -1.41 -0.32
C GLY A 7 -1.42 -1.86 0.73
N ALA A 8 -1.13 -3.17 0.75
CA ALA A 8 -0.05 -3.74 1.56
C ALA A 8 1.35 -3.20 1.18
N CYS A 9 1.49 -2.69 -0.05
CA CYS A 9 2.70 -2.10 -0.62
C CYS A 9 2.80 -0.57 -0.42
N GLY A 10 1.92 0.04 0.38
CA GLY A 10 1.93 1.50 0.59
C GLY A 10 1.20 2.30 -0.47
N ASP A 11 0.54 1.63 -1.42
CA ASP A 11 -0.30 2.33 -2.38
C ASP A 11 -1.69 2.61 -1.82
N TRP A 12 -2.26 3.78 -2.15
CA TRP A 12 -3.66 4.05 -1.88
C TRP A 12 -4.50 3.75 -3.13
N CYS A 13 -5.19 2.61 -3.14
CA CYS A 13 -5.99 2.19 -4.29
C CYS A 13 -7.15 3.14 -4.59
N GLY A 14 -7.55 3.98 -3.63
CA GLY A 14 -8.59 5.00 -3.82
C GLY A 14 -8.26 6.06 -4.88
N LYS A 15 -6.98 6.22 -5.28
CA LYS A 15 -6.60 7.10 -6.39
C LYS A 15 -6.82 6.50 -7.78
N CYS A 16 -7.10 5.19 -7.86
CA CYS A 16 -7.24 4.48 -9.13
C CYS A 16 -8.71 4.50 -9.59
N PRO A 17 -9.01 4.97 -10.83
CA PRO A 17 -10.39 5.05 -11.32
C PRO A 17 -11.04 3.67 -11.52
N HIS A 18 -10.26 2.60 -11.62
CA HIS A 18 -10.75 1.22 -11.75
C HIS A 18 -11.09 0.56 -10.41
N PHE A 19 -10.60 1.11 -9.28
CA PHE A 19 -10.87 0.56 -7.96
C PHE A 19 -12.36 0.66 -7.63
N ARG A 20 -12.94 -0.45 -7.15
CA ARG A 20 -14.38 -0.67 -6.91
C ARG A 20 -15.28 -0.72 -8.17
N ARG A 21 -14.73 -0.55 -9.37
CA ARG A 21 -15.44 -0.81 -10.64
C ARG A 21 -15.04 -2.16 -11.23
N GLU A 22 -13.75 -2.31 -11.52
CA GLU A 22 -13.16 -3.48 -12.19
C GLU A 22 -12.13 -4.20 -11.30
N CYS A 23 -11.66 -3.52 -10.24
CA CYS A 23 -10.68 -4.03 -9.30
C CYS A 23 -11.21 -3.92 -7.86
N GLN A 24 -11.20 -5.02 -7.11
CA GLN A 24 -11.62 -5.08 -5.70
C GLN A 24 -10.47 -4.86 -4.70
N GLY A 25 -9.30 -4.40 -5.19
CA GLY A 25 -8.11 -4.17 -4.36
C GLY A 25 -7.24 -5.42 -4.19
N CYS A 26 -6.01 -5.24 -3.69
CA CYS A 26 -5.05 -6.35 -3.62
C CYS A 26 -5.49 -7.47 -2.67
N ARG A 27 -6.26 -7.15 -1.62
CA ARG A 27 -6.72 -8.12 -0.61
C ARG A 27 -7.67 -9.16 -1.19
N SER A 28 -8.47 -8.81 -2.21
CA SER A 28 -9.33 -9.78 -2.91
C SER A 28 -8.53 -10.81 -3.71
N LYS A 29 -7.24 -10.55 -3.97
CA LYS A 29 -6.30 -11.43 -4.69
C LYS A 29 -5.17 -11.92 -3.79
N ALA A 30 -5.42 -12.10 -2.48
CA ALA A 30 -4.41 -12.50 -1.51
C ALA A 30 -3.65 -13.78 -1.89
N GLY A 31 -4.28 -14.69 -2.64
CA GLY A 31 -3.64 -15.92 -3.16
C GLY A 31 -2.63 -15.71 -4.29
N GLU A 32 -2.60 -14.54 -4.93
CA GLU A 32 -1.75 -14.25 -6.09
C GLU A 32 -0.57 -13.33 -5.75
N CYS A 33 -0.73 -12.44 -4.75
CA CYS A 33 0.31 -11.48 -4.37
C CYS A 33 1.35 -12.09 -3.43
N LYS A 34 2.61 -12.16 -3.87
CA LYS A 34 3.74 -12.66 -3.03
C LYS A 34 3.89 -11.88 -1.71
N PHE A 35 3.59 -10.58 -1.69
CA PHE A 35 3.68 -9.76 -0.49
C PHE A 35 2.58 -10.11 0.50
N LEU A 36 1.32 -10.28 0.06
CA LEU A 36 0.24 -10.67 0.97
C LEU A 36 0.50 -12.05 1.61
N LYS A 37 1.07 -12.99 0.84
CA LYS A 37 1.55 -14.28 1.40
C LYS A 37 2.66 -14.08 2.42
N CYS A 38 3.63 -13.20 2.14
CA CYS A 38 4.73 -12.90 3.06
C CYS A 38 4.22 -12.29 4.37
N LEU A 39 3.30 -11.33 4.28
CA LEU A 39 2.66 -10.68 5.42
C LEU A 39 1.87 -11.66 6.28
N ALA A 40 1.08 -12.54 5.65
CA ALA A 40 0.34 -13.59 6.35
C ALA A 40 1.29 -14.54 7.11
N ARG A 41 2.38 -14.99 6.47
CA ARG A 41 3.38 -15.86 7.10
C ARG A 41 4.11 -15.19 8.27
N ARG A 42 4.32 -13.87 8.20
CA ARG A 42 4.99 -13.08 9.24
C ARG A 42 4.04 -12.50 10.28
N ALA A 43 2.72 -12.70 10.12
CA ALA A 43 1.68 -12.13 10.97
C ALA A 43 1.76 -10.60 11.14
N ILE A 44 2.07 -9.87 10.06
CA ILE A 44 2.13 -8.41 10.03
C ILE A 44 1.17 -7.84 8.99
N GLU A 45 0.70 -6.60 9.18
CA GLU A 45 -0.37 -6.03 8.36
C GLU A 45 0.10 -5.46 7.01
N HIS A 46 1.32 -4.93 6.96
CA HIS A 46 1.89 -4.28 5.78
C HIS A 46 3.41 -4.34 5.80
N CYS A 47 4.04 -4.12 4.64
CA CYS A 47 5.49 -4.30 4.50
C CYS A 47 6.30 -3.34 5.39
N GLY A 48 5.75 -2.17 5.74
CA GLY A 48 6.35 -1.21 6.67
C GLY A 48 6.55 -1.72 8.11
N LEU A 49 5.85 -2.79 8.52
CA LEU A 49 6.05 -3.46 9.83
C LEU A 49 7.10 -4.58 9.76
N CYS A 50 7.68 -4.83 8.58
CA CYS A 50 8.70 -5.86 8.43
C CYS A 50 9.99 -5.41 9.16
N PRO A 51 10.61 -6.27 9.99
CA PRO A 51 11.89 -5.95 10.63
C PRO A 51 13.03 -5.66 9.63
N GLU A 52 12.90 -6.17 8.41
CA GLU A 52 13.85 -5.99 7.31
C GLU A 52 13.42 -4.86 6.36
N PHE A 53 12.53 -3.96 6.78
CA PHE A 53 11.98 -2.91 5.92
C PHE A 53 12.99 -1.76 5.68
N PRO A 54 13.13 -1.25 4.43
CA PRO A 54 12.61 -1.82 3.19
C PRO A 54 13.43 -3.05 2.78
N CYS A 55 12.77 -4.18 2.50
CA CYS A 55 13.47 -5.38 2.09
C CYS A 55 13.72 -5.37 0.57
N LYS A 56 14.77 -6.06 0.12
CA LYS A 56 15.16 -6.12 -1.30
C LYS A 56 14.02 -6.54 -2.24
N ASP A 57 13.14 -7.45 -1.79
CA ASP A 57 11.96 -7.87 -2.53
C ASP A 57 11.00 -6.71 -2.80
N LEU A 58 10.79 -5.86 -1.79
CA LEU A 58 9.92 -4.69 -1.89
C LEU A 58 10.56 -3.62 -2.78
N GLU A 59 11.84 -3.30 -2.56
CA GLU A 59 12.59 -2.33 -3.37
C GLU A 59 12.57 -2.71 -4.87
N SER A 60 12.66 -4.02 -5.16
CA SER A 60 12.61 -4.51 -6.54
C SER A 60 11.20 -4.51 -7.14
N PHE A 61 10.15 -4.57 -6.33
CA PHE A 61 8.76 -4.64 -6.78
C PHE A 61 8.12 -3.28 -7.01
N VAL A 62 8.45 -2.31 -6.15
CA VAL A 62 8.06 -0.91 -6.29
C VAL A 62 9.31 -0.11 -6.59
N PRO A 63 9.85 -0.23 -7.82
CA PRO A 63 11.02 0.54 -8.20
C PRO A 63 10.75 2.02 -7.93
N ASP A 64 11.79 2.71 -7.50
CA ASP A 64 11.80 4.13 -7.18
C ASP A 64 11.69 5.02 -8.43
N ASP A 65 10.95 4.55 -9.45
CA ASP A 65 10.78 5.19 -10.75
C ASP A 65 9.38 5.82 -10.93
N ARG A 66 8.41 5.46 -10.07
CA ARG A 66 7.08 6.07 -10.05
C ARG A 66 7.15 7.47 -9.46
N LEU A 67 6.36 8.40 -9.99
CA LEU A 67 6.29 9.78 -9.49
C LEU A 67 5.23 9.93 -8.38
N PRO A 68 5.54 10.59 -7.25
CA PRO A 68 6.88 11.02 -6.84
C PRO A 68 7.77 9.82 -6.50
N ARG A 69 9.06 9.92 -6.85
CA ARG A 69 10.05 8.90 -6.51
C ARG A 69 10.00 8.63 -5.00
N GLY A 70 9.96 7.35 -4.64
CA GLY A 70 10.01 6.85 -3.28
C GLY A 70 8.62 6.65 -2.69
N TYR A 71 7.57 6.97 -3.45
CA TYR A 71 6.18 7.01 -2.98
C TYR A 71 5.80 5.80 -2.13
N HIS A 72 6.06 4.57 -2.60
CA HIS A 72 5.65 3.37 -1.89
C HIS A 72 6.40 3.16 -0.57
N ILE A 73 7.72 3.36 -0.58
CA ILE A 73 8.56 3.18 0.61
C ILE A 73 8.26 4.27 1.63
N GLU A 74 8.20 5.52 1.22
CA GLU A 74 7.92 6.64 2.12
C GLU A 74 6.47 6.60 2.64
N SER A 75 5.52 6.14 1.82
CA SER A 75 4.16 5.87 2.27
C SER A 75 4.10 4.78 3.34
N LEU A 76 4.85 3.68 3.17
CA LEU A 76 4.93 2.62 4.17
C LEU A 76 5.63 3.08 5.45
N ARG A 77 6.69 3.89 5.34
CA ARG A 77 7.38 4.52 6.47
C ARG A 77 6.41 5.38 7.26
N TYR A 78 5.69 6.27 6.58
CA TYR A 78 4.69 7.12 7.22
C TYR A 78 3.58 6.28 7.87
N ARG A 79 3.06 5.25 7.18
CA ARG A 79 2.03 4.36 7.74
C ARG A 79 2.49 3.67 9.02
N ASN A 80 3.75 3.22 9.05
CA ASN A 80 4.34 2.58 10.22
C ASN A 80 4.42 3.55 11.41
N GLU A 81 4.70 4.83 11.16
CA GLU A 81 4.81 5.85 12.19
C GLU A 81 3.44 6.30 12.74
N VAL A 82 2.44 6.52 11.86
CA VAL A 82 1.18 7.16 12.25
C VAL A 82 -0.02 6.20 12.38
N GLY A 83 0.15 4.95 11.95
CA GLY A 83 -0.94 3.97 11.87
C GLY A 83 -1.84 4.16 10.66
N ALA A 84 -2.71 3.16 10.42
CA ALA A 84 -3.55 3.10 9.21
C ALA A 84 -4.55 4.27 9.08
N ASP A 85 -5.09 4.76 10.20
CA ASP A 85 -6.16 5.77 10.20
C ASP A 85 -5.64 7.14 9.74
N LYS A 86 -4.58 7.63 10.40
CA LYS A 86 -3.93 8.91 10.03
C LYS A 86 -3.31 8.84 8.64
N TRP A 87 -2.75 7.69 8.28
CA TRP A 87 -2.26 7.44 6.93
C TRP A 87 -3.37 7.59 5.89
N LEU A 88 -4.52 6.95 6.12
CA LEU A 88 -5.65 7.00 5.19
C LEU A 88 -6.23 8.41 5.08
N GLU A 89 -6.33 9.14 6.19
CA GLU A 89 -6.78 10.54 6.19
C GLU A 89 -5.90 11.41 5.28
N ARG A 90 -4.57 11.31 5.43
CA ARG A 90 -3.62 12.07 4.60
C ARG A 90 -3.74 11.71 3.12
N TYR A 91 -3.58 10.43 2.78
CA TYR A 91 -3.54 10.00 1.38
C TYR A 91 -4.88 10.19 0.68
N SER A 92 -6.01 9.98 1.39
CA SER A 92 -7.32 10.23 0.81
C SER A 92 -7.62 11.70 0.54
N ARG A 93 -7.00 12.62 1.29
CA ARG A 93 -7.06 14.07 1.03
C ARG A 93 -6.15 14.48 -0.12
N GLU A 94 -4.88 14.11 -0.07
CA GLU A 94 -3.86 14.48 -1.06
C GLU A 94 -4.22 13.99 -2.46
N TRP A 95 -4.74 12.77 -2.57
CA TRP A 95 -4.99 12.12 -3.85
C TRP A 95 -6.46 12.17 -4.29
N ARG A 96 -7.32 12.89 -3.54
CA ARG A 96 -8.74 13.05 -3.86
C ARG A 96 -8.99 13.65 -5.25
N HIS A 97 -8.03 14.40 -5.77
CA HIS A 97 -8.14 15.10 -7.06
C HIS A 97 -7.76 14.23 -8.28
N PHE A 98 -7.20 13.03 -8.06
CA PHE A 98 -6.75 12.14 -9.15
C PHE A 98 -7.82 11.12 -9.59
N VAL A 99 -8.98 11.11 -8.95
CA VAL A 99 -10.18 10.41 -9.42
C VAL A 99 -10.99 11.38 -10.29
N GLY A 100 -10.59 11.49 -11.55
CA GLY A 100 -11.40 12.01 -12.65
C GLY A 100 -12.16 10.89 -13.33
#